data_AF-A0A412HXS9-F1
#
_entry.id   AF-A0A412HXS9-F1
#
_cell.length_a   1.000
_cell.length_b   1.000
_cell.length_c   1.000
_cell.angle_alpha   90.00
_cell.angle_beta   90.00
_cell.angle_gamma   90.00
#
_symmetry.space_group_name_H-M   'P 1'
#
loop_
_entity.id
_entity.type
_entity.pdbx_description
1 polymer ?
#
loop_
_entity_poly.entity_id
_entity_poly.type
_entity_poly.pdbx_seq_one_letter_code
_entity_poly.pdbx_strand_id
1 'polypeptide(L)'
;MVRILEHANRYSKKDVFEYYKRTCQNDYWDYDSMTRKEMFERMIETYTPDYLISICTSWELKALRRLLRNQDLEDDRYRFERQALSTKFLYFDKEIPEEFKKNVKLAVNNIDLDQKALDDEPTIVILGIIRAFGIIEPSLIQAVCAACNFDYKSIVESELFNFWAYLKEDYRLIDDSFANEYVYWEYKDMLFDIRESRIQHERFGPKFLDQDSYISIFYHGYDATNPDIKKFFTAVKKEVSDITRFKEDLFNNLLRGTVNEEKIDLIPLFNGFSDSLTKRYRKAVVQIALPNYYGLSMKGYKEAHEHVCFNDKLRSLNEKQTYAYLDQKDTRLFYKLYFSILDYVNTLEKIIPNKKIDPNNYIEPDELVNLIEVFWNEKDRFIDEYIQKNPLNLTHRNLNVIKDFKYGMRKNFLLAVYEKNYTVLNDEGINYMVKGLNENLDQFIPAEKTPMLIQTAIMPFNGMIIYDGFISMANMQLSQELVSKAFEDYSYGQKIYSLLPKKMN
;
A
#
# COMPACT_ATOMS: atom_id res chain seq x y z
N MET A 1 50.38 -1.71 0.34
CA MET A 1 50.01 -2.61 -0.78
C MET A 1 49.32 -3.81 -0.18
N VAL A 2 48.01 -3.90 -0.36
CA VAL A 2 47.15 -4.91 0.25
C VAL A 2 46.85 -5.99 -0.77
N ARG A 3 47.00 -7.26 -0.41
CA ARG A 3 46.67 -8.41 -1.26
C ARG A 3 45.70 -9.34 -0.56
N ILE A 4 44.54 -9.57 -1.16
CA ILE A 4 43.49 -10.35 -0.50
C ILE A 4 43.86 -11.82 -0.38
N LEU A 5 44.59 -12.38 -1.35
CA LEU A 5 45.02 -13.78 -1.31
C LEU A 5 46.00 -14.05 -0.17
N GLU A 6 46.86 -13.09 0.14
CA GLU A 6 47.82 -13.16 1.25
C GLU A 6 47.12 -13.02 2.62
N HIS A 7 45.93 -12.41 2.65
CA HIS A 7 45.14 -12.18 3.85
C HIS A 7 43.86 -13.02 3.92
N ALA A 8 43.70 -14.03 3.06
CA ALA A 8 42.49 -14.85 2.99
C ALA A 8 42.08 -15.47 4.34
N ASN A 9 43.06 -15.80 5.19
CA ASN A 9 42.84 -16.38 6.52
C ASN A 9 42.31 -15.39 7.56
N ARG A 10 42.26 -14.08 7.28
CA ARG A 10 41.61 -13.10 8.16
C ARG A 10 40.09 -13.19 8.11
N TYR A 11 39.53 -13.84 7.10
CA TYR A 11 38.10 -14.09 6.96
C TYR A 11 37.73 -15.51 7.39
N SER A 12 36.54 -15.68 7.96
CA SER A 12 35.99 -17.02 8.18
C SER A 12 35.67 -17.68 6.83
N LYS A 13 35.81 -19.00 6.74
CA LYS A 13 35.48 -19.74 5.50
C LYS A 13 33.99 -19.58 5.15
N LYS A 14 33.12 -19.54 6.17
CA LYS A 14 31.68 -19.29 6.03
C LYS A 14 31.40 -17.95 5.36
N ASP A 15 32.02 -16.86 5.83
CA ASP A 15 31.77 -15.52 5.27
C ASP A 15 32.23 -15.44 3.82
N VAL A 16 33.43 -15.95 3.52
CA VAL A 16 33.93 -15.99 2.12
C VAL A 16 32.98 -16.78 1.22
N PHE A 17 32.49 -17.93 1.69
CA PHE A 17 31.56 -18.75 0.92
C PHE A 17 30.21 -18.08 0.67
N GLU A 18 29.66 -17.37 1.66
CA GLU A 18 28.39 -16.65 1.48
C GLU A 18 28.48 -15.56 0.42
N TYR A 19 29.56 -14.77 0.40
CA TYR A 19 29.76 -13.73 -0.62
C TYR A 19 30.21 -14.30 -1.98
N TYR A 20 30.94 -15.41 -1.98
CA TYR A 20 31.28 -16.14 -3.20
C TYR A 20 30.02 -16.59 -3.95
N LYS A 21 29.02 -17.17 -3.25
CA LYS A 21 27.73 -17.55 -3.88
C LYS A 21 26.98 -16.36 -4.49
N ARG A 22 27.12 -15.17 -3.91
CA ARG A 22 26.47 -13.94 -4.41
C ARG A 22 27.16 -13.37 -5.64
N THR A 23 28.45 -13.67 -5.80
CA THR A 23 29.29 -13.13 -6.87
C THR A 23 29.39 -14.13 -8.03
N CYS A 24 29.81 -15.36 -7.74
CA CYS A 24 30.05 -16.39 -8.75
C CYS A 24 28.79 -17.27 -8.94
N GLN A 25 27.71 -16.67 -9.44
CA GLN A 25 26.39 -17.31 -9.41
C GLN A 25 26.23 -18.52 -10.34
N ASN A 26 27.05 -18.62 -11.38
CA ASN A 26 27.00 -19.70 -12.36
C ASN A 26 28.00 -20.83 -12.06
N ASP A 27 28.69 -20.75 -10.91
CA ASP A 27 29.71 -21.72 -10.53
C ASP A 27 29.15 -22.87 -9.70
N TYR A 28 29.88 -23.99 -9.70
CA TYR A 28 29.68 -25.04 -8.71
C TYR A 28 30.06 -24.53 -7.31
N TRP A 29 29.14 -24.69 -6.36
CA TRP A 29 29.35 -24.33 -4.97
C TRP A 29 29.35 -25.59 -4.09
N ASP A 30 30.52 -25.93 -3.55
CA ASP A 30 30.63 -26.92 -2.50
C ASP A 30 31.48 -26.35 -1.36
N TYR A 31 30.81 -26.14 -0.23
CA TYR A 31 31.44 -25.56 0.94
C TYR A 31 32.60 -26.43 1.43
N ASP A 32 32.48 -27.75 1.37
CA ASP A 32 33.47 -28.64 1.99
C ASP A 32 34.73 -28.77 1.13
N SER A 33 34.59 -28.90 -0.20
CA SER A 33 35.73 -29.06 -1.10
C SER A 33 36.51 -27.77 -1.40
N MET A 34 35.90 -26.59 -1.28
CA MET A 34 36.57 -25.34 -1.64
C MET A 34 37.34 -24.70 -0.48
N THR A 35 38.55 -24.22 -0.73
CA THR A 35 39.33 -23.39 0.19
C THR A 35 38.98 -21.91 0.05
N ARG A 36 39.31 -21.10 1.07
CA ARG A 36 39.16 -19.63 0.99
C ARG A 36 39.89 -19.06 -0.22
N LYS A 37 41.09 -19.57 -0.48
CA LYS A 37 41.96 -19.08 -1.54
C LYS A 37 41.37 -19.36 -2.92
N GLU A 38 40.87 -20.58 -3.16
CA GLU A 38 40.21 -20.94 -4.42
C GLU A 38 38.95 -20.07 -4.66
N MET A 39 38.16 -19.80 -3.62
CA MET A 39 37.01 -18.89 -3.73
C MET A 39 37.45 -17.47 -4.11
N PHE A 40 38.51 -16.93 -3.49
CA PHE A 40 39.05 -15.63 -3.85
C PHE A 40 39.60 -15.60 -5.28
N GLU A 41 40.35 -16.63 -5.70
CA GLU A 41 40.87 -16.75 -7.05
C GLU A 41 39.74 -16.69 -8.10
N ARG A 42 38.64 -17.42 -7.89
CA ARG A 42 37.46 -17.37 -8.78
C ARG A 42 36.75 -16.01 -8.77
N MET A 43 36.62 -15.37 -7.61
CA MET A 43 36.05 -14.01 -7.54
C MET A 43 36.93 -13.01 -8.30
N ILE A 44 38.26 -13.12 -8.19
CA ILE A 44 39.22 -12.29 -8.95
C ILE A 44 39.02 -12.48 -10.47
N GLU A 45 38.82 -13.71 -10.93
CA GLU A 45 38.53 -13.99 -12.33
C GLU A 45 37.18 -13.42 -12.78
N THR A 46 36.17 -13.47 -11.90
CA THR A 46 34.81 -12.99 -12.18
C THR A 46 34.73 -11.46 -12.27
N TYR A 47 35.50 -10.74 -11.45
CA TYR A 47 35.52 -9.26 -11.38
C TYR A 47 36.22 -8.60 -12.58
N THR A 48 35.70 -8.86 -13.78
CA THR A 48 35.99 -8.11 -15.00
C THR A 48 35.45 -6.67 -14.89
N PRO A 49 35.93 -5.72 -15.72
CA PRO A 49 35.40 -4.35 -15.69
C PRO A 49 33.88 -4.26 -15.87
N ASP A 50 33.30 -5.03 -16.79
CA ASP A 50 31.87 -5.02 -17.07
C ASP A 50 31.06 -5.63 -15.93
N TYR A 51 31.56 -6.72 -15.34
CA TYR A 51 30.92 -7.33 -14.18
C TYR A 51 30.97 -6.43 -12.94
N LEU A 52 32.08 -5.71 -12.73
CA LEU A 52 32.16 -4.68 -11.67
C LEU A 52 31.11 -3.58 -11.88
N ILE A 53 30.86 -3.18 -13.13
CA ILE A 53 29.81 -2.20 -13.46
C ILE A 53 28.42 -2.80 -13.17
N SER A 54 28.15 -4.05 -13.54
CA SER A 54 26.82 -4.65 -13.35
C SER A 54 26.49 -4.90 -11.88
N ILE A 55 27.46 -5.36 -11.06
CA ILE A 55 27.22 -5.70 -9.66
C ILE A 55 27.28 -4.51 -8.70
N CYS A 56 27.95 -3.42 -9.08
CA CYS A 56 28.10 -2.23 -8.24
C CYS A 56 27.08 -1.14 -8.62
N THR A 57 26.56 -0.49 -7.60
CA THR A 57 25.77 0.74 -7.76
C THR A 57 26.65 1.92 -8.17
N SER A 58 26.02 2.99 -8.66
CA SER A 58 26.73 4.25 -8.94
C SER A 58 27.45 4.83 -7.71
N TRP A 59 26.93 4.60 -6.49
CA TRP A 59 27.58 5.02 -5.23
C TRP A 59 28.86 4.24 -4.96
N GLU A 60 28.83 2.92 -5.10
CA GLU A 60 30.02 2.07 -4.98
C GLU A 60 31.09 2.43 -6.01
N LEU A 61 30.70 2.65 -7.27
CA LEU A 61 31.63 3.06 -8.32
C LEU A 61 32.26 4.45 -8.05
N LYS A 62 31.49 5.40 -7.49
CA LYS A 62 32.00 6.70 -7.00
C LYS A 62 33.02 6.50 -5.87
N ALA A 63 32.74 5.60 -4.93
CA ALA A 63 33.65 5.27 -3.83
C ALA A 63 34.93 4.59 -4.33
N LEU A 64 34.86 3.71 -5.33
CA LEU A 64 36.04 3.11 -5.95
C LEU A 64 36.92 4.16 -6.65
N ARG A 65 36.34 5.15 -7.36
CA ARG A 65 37.10 6.31 -7.90
C ARG A 65 37.84 7.06 -6.80
N ARG A 66 37.21 7.19 -5.63
CA ARG A 66 37.75 7.89 -4.47
C ARG A 66 38.95 7.13 -3.89
N LEU A 67 38.83 5.82 -3.70
CA LEU A 67 39.91 4.96 -3.21
C LEU A 67 41.10 4.91 -4.17
N LEU A 68 40.88 4.90 -5.49
CA LEU A 68 41.97 4.99 -6.49
C LEU A 68 42.77 6.32 -6.41
N ARG A 69 42.18 7.36 -5.82
CA ARG A 69 42.83 8.65 -5.54
C ARG A 69 43.42 8.72 -4.13
N ASN A 70 43.52 7.58 -3.43
CA ASN A 70 43.98 7.46 -2.05
C ASN A 70 43.15 8.31 -1.06
N GLN A 71 41.85 8.46 -1.32
CA GLN A 71 40.90 9.12 -0.41
C GLN A 71 40.11 8.05 0.35
N ASP A 72 40.03 8.17 1.67
CA ASP A 72 39.36 7.18 2.53
C ASP A 72 37.83 7.30 2.52
N LEU A 73 37.19 6.29 3.13
CA LEU A 73 35.74 6.13 3.32
C LEU A 73 35.37 6.06 4.81
N GLU A 74 36.12 6.73 5.69
CA GLU A 74 35.93 6.60 7.14
C GLU A 74 34.73 7.42 7.65
N ASP A 75 34.36 8.50 6.97
CA ASP A 75 33.18 9.33 7.27
C ASP A 75 31.87 8.50 7.22
N ASP A 76 30.96 8.69 8.19
CA ASP A 76 29.65 8.00 8.29
C ASP A 76 28.79 8.16 7.02
N ARG A 77 29.02 9.20 6.21
CA ARG A 77 28.33 9.39 4.93
C ARG A 77 28.65 8.29 3.92
N TYR A 78 29.82 7.65 4.00
CA TYR A 78 30.23 6.56 3.12
C TYR A 78 29.97 5.17 3.72
N ARG A 79 29.12 5.08 4.76
CA ARG A 79 28.86 3.82 5.46
C ARG A 79 28.35 2.73 4.52
N PHE A 80 27.41 3.07 3.63
CA PHE A 80 26.86 2.10 2.68
C PHE A 80 27.95 1.57 1.76
N GLU A 81 28.69 2.46 1.11
CA GLU A 81 29.74 2.09 0.16
C GLU A 81 30.83 1.28 0.84
N ARG A 82 31.24 1.65 2.05
CA ARG A 82 32.20 0.89 2.84
C ARG A 82 31.71 -0.53 3.13
N GLN A 83 30.47 -0.68 3.59
CA GLN A 83 29.88 -1.99 3.86
C GLN A 83 29.76 -2.81 2.57
N ALA A 84 29.13 -2.24 1.54
CA ALA A 84 28.88 -2.91 0.26
C ALA A 84 30.19 -3.35 -0.42
N LEU A 85 31.19 -2.45 -0.52
CA LEU A 85 32.50 -2.80 -1.09
C LEU A 85 33.26 -3.82 -0.24
N SER A 86 33.13 -3.78 1.09
CA SER A 86 33.73 -4.81 1.96
C SER A 86 33.11 -6.19 1.72
N THR A 87 31.79 -6.26 1.58
CA THR A 87 31.08 -7.52 1.26
C THR A 87 31.40 -8.06 -0.14
N LYS A 88 31.77 -7.17 -1.07
CA LYS A 88 32.29 -7.53 -2.40
C LYS A 88 33.80 -7.78 -2.41
N PHE A 89 34.47 -7.66 -1.26
CA PHE A 89 35.93 -7.75 -1.14
C PHE A 89 36.75 -6.72 -1.94
N LEU A 90 36.13 -5.60 -2.29
CA LEU A 90 36.74 -4.48 -3.02
C LEU A 90 37.29 -3.38 -2.08
N TYR A 91 37.08 -3.52 -0.77
CA TYR A 91 37.62 -2.64 0.27
C TYR A 91 38.21 -3.47 1.41
N PHE A 92 39.52 -3.34 1.64
CA PHE A 92 40.27 -4.06 2.68
C PHE A 92 41.39 -3.18 3.22
N ASP A 93 41.55 -3.12 4.55
CA ASP A 93 42.55 -2.26 5.23
C ASP A 93 42.63 -0.84 4.62
N LYS A 94 41.46 -0.25 4.32
CA LYS A 94 41.28 1.10 3.76
C LYS A 94 41.71 1.29 2.31
N GLU A 95 42.04 0.22 1.59
CA GLU A 95 42.45 0.26 0.19
C GLU A 95 41.67 -0.74 -0.67
N ILE A 96 41.77 -0.59 -1.99
CA ILE A 96 41.37 -1.63 -2.95
C ILE A 96 42.48 -2.69 -2.98
N PRO A 97 42.19 -4.00 -2.81
CA PRO A 97 43.21 -5.03 -2.97
C PRO A 97 43.85 -5.01 -4.36
N GLU A 98 45.16 -5.26 -4.44
CA GLU A 98 45.93 -5.18 -5.67
C GLU A 98 45.36 -6.02 -6.82
N GLU A 99 44.81 -7.18 -6.50
CA GLU A 99 44.23 -8.12 -7.46
C GLU A 99 43.09 -7.48 -8.26
N PHE A 100 42.34 -6.54 -7.67
CA PHE A 100 41.20 -5.88 -8.31
C PHE A 100 41.54 -4.52 -8.93
N LYS A 101 42.65 -3.87 -8.52
CA LYS A 101 42.95 -2.47 -8.89
C LYS A 101 42.92 -2.20 -10.40
N LYS A 102 43.44 -3.14 -11.20
CA LYS A 102 43.45 -3.00 -12.67
C LYS A 102 42.03 -2.94 -13.24
N ASN A 103 41.17 -3.90 -12.87
CA ASN A 103 39.82 -3.98 -13.40
C ASN A 103 38.93 -2.88 -12.85
N VAL A 104 39.10 -2.52 -11.56
CA VAL A 104 38.43 -1.36 -10.96
C VAL A 104 38.78 -0.08 -11.71
N LYS A 105 40.07 0.15 -12.00
CA LYS A 105 40.50 1.34 -12.77
C LYS A 105 39.82 1.40 -14.14
N LEU A 106 39.71 0.27 -14.84
CA LEU A 106 39.04 0.20 -16.14
C LEU A 106 37.53 0.45 -16.01
N ALA A 107 36.86 -0.18 -15.05
CA ALA A 107 35.42 -0.03 -14.80
C ALA A 107 35.04 1.43 -14.53
N VAL A 108 35.84 2.15 -13.73
CA VAL A 108 35.50 3.50 -13.34
C VAL A 108 35.97 4.61 -14.30
N ASN A 109 36.81 4.31 -15.29
CA ASN A 109 37.50 5.36 -16.06
C ASN A 109 36.54 6.21 -16.93
N ASN A 110 35.60 5.55 -17.63
CA ASN A 110 34.75 6.19 -18.64
C ASN A 110 33.24 5.95 -18.43
N ILE A 111 32.83 5.41 -17.27
CA ILE A 111 31.41 5.19 -16.99
C ILE A 111 30.69 6.51 -16.74
N ASP A 112 29.56 6.68 -17.43
CA ASP A 112 28.54 7.67 -17.10
C ASP A 112 27.77 7.19 -15.86
N LEU A 113 28.05 7.83 -14.73
CA LEU A 113 27.49 7.43 -13.44
C LEU A 113 26.05 7.89 -13.27
N ASP A 114 25.63 8.93 -13.99
CA ASP A 114 24.28 9.45 -13.89
C ASP A 114 23.36 8.56 -14.73
N GLN A 115 23.80 8.16 -15.94
CA GLN A 115 23.10 7.14 -16.72
C GLN A 115 23.05 5.80 -15.97
N LYS A 116 24.16 5.35 -15.36
CA LYS A 116 24.16 4.13 -14.54
C LYS A 116 23.16 4.19 -13.39
N ALA A 117 23.01 5.34 -12.74
CA ALA A 117 22.04 5.51 -11.67
C ALA A 117 20.60 5.36 -12.17
N LEU A 118 20.28 5.91 -13.36
CA LEU A 118 18.99 5.75 -14.01
C LEU A 118 18.72 4.30 -14.41
N ASP A 119 19.73 3.61 -14.96
CA ASP A 119 19.62 2.21 -15.38
C ASP A 119 19.40 1.25 -14.20
N ASP A 120 20.05 1.53 -13.06
CA ASP A 120 19.92 0.73 -11.83
C ASP A 120 18.65 1.01 -11.03
N GLU A 121 18.01 2.17 -11.25
CA GLU A 121 16.91 2.67 -10.43
C GLU A 121 15.79 1.64 -10.24
N PRO A 122 15.28 0.96 -11.30
CA PRO A 122 14.28 -0.10 -11.13
C PRO A 122 14.73 -1.21 -10.18
N THR A 123 15.96 -1.71 -10.36
CA THR A 123 16.53 -2.76 -9.51
C THR A 123 16.70 -2.30 -8.06
N ILE A 124 17.18 -1.08 -7.85
CA ILE A 124 17.36 -0.48 -6.52
C ILE A 124 16.01 -0.32 -5.80
N VAL A 125 14.96 0.13 -6.50
CA VAL A 125 13.62 0.25 -5.93
C VAL A 125 13.09 -1.11 -5.48
N ILE A 126 13.19 -2.14 -6.34
CA ILE A 126 12.76 -3.49 -5.99
C ILE A 126 13.57 -4.05 -4.81
N LEU A 127 14.88 -3.86 -4.77
CA LEU A 127 15.71 -4.26 -3.63
C LEU A 127 15.35 -3.50 -2.36
N GLY A 128 14.96 -2.21 -2.45
CA GLY A 128 14.44 -1.42 -1.35
C GLY A 128 13.12 -1.98 -0.80
N ILE A 129 12.22 -2.43 -1.68
CA ILE A 129 10.97 -3.11 -1.29
C ILE A 129 11.30 -4.43 -0.59
N ILE A 130 12.15 -5.29 -1.19
CA ILE A 130 12.54 -6.56 -0.59
C ILE A 130 13.22 -6.33 0.77
N ARG A 131 14.02 -5.27 0.92
CA ARG A 131 14.65 -4.90 2.20
C ARG A 131 13.64 -4.41 3.25
N ALA A 132 12.58 -3.71 2.84
CA ALA A 132 11.52 -3.26 3.75
C ALA A 132 10.65 -4.42 4.22
N PHE A 133 10.31 -5.34 3.31
CA PHE A 133 9.50 -6.52 3.62
C PHE A 133 10.32 -7.65 4.24
N GLY A 134 11.62 -7.70 3.96
CA GLY A 134 12.59 -8.73 4.32
C GLY A 134 12.42 -10.04 3.57
N ILE A 135 11.18 -10.52 3.46
CA ILE A 135 10.78 -11.66 2.66
C ILE A 135 9.43 -11.39 1.99
N ILE A 136 9.35 -11.65 0.68
CA ILE A 136 8.24 -11.21 -0.18
C ILE A 136 7.98 -12.16 -1.36
N GLU A 137 6.69 -12.38 -1.63
CA GLU A 137 6.21 -13.26 -2.68
C GLU A 137 6.58 -12.71 -4.07
N PRO A 138 7.07 -13.55 -5.01
CA PRO A 138 7.40 -13.12 -6.39
C PRO A 138 6.24 -12.44 -7.12
N SER A 139 5.00 -12.89 -6.88
CA SER A 139 3.79 -12.31 -7.47
C SER A 139 3.62 -10.83 -7.10
N LEU A 140 4.00 -10.44 -5.87
CA LEU A 140 3.91 -9.06 -5.42
C LEU A 140 4.97 -8.18 -6.11
N ILE A 141 6.19 -8.71 -6.30
CA ILE A 141 7.23 -8.01 -7.08
C ILE A 141 6.81 -7.86 -8.54
N GLN A 142 6.22 -8.89 -9.15
CA GLN A 142 5.68 -8.80 -10.51
C GLN A 142 4.59 -7.74 -10.63
N ALA A 143 3.68 -7.66 -9.66
CA ALA A 143 2.64 -6.65 -9.63
C ALA A 143 3.22 -5.22 -9.52
N VAL A 144 4.24 -5.03 -8.68
CA VAL A 144 4.95 -3.73 -8.58
C VAL A 144 5.64 -3.39 -9.90
N CYS A 145 6.35 -4.34 -10.51
CA CYS A 145 7.01 -4.12 -11.80
C CYS A 145 6.01 -3.74 -12.89
N ALA A 146 4.86 -4.41 -12.95
CA ALA A 146 3.80 -4.08 -13.89
C ALA A 146 3.23 -2.68 -13.65
N ALA A 147 3.01 -2.29 -12.39
CA ALA A 147 2.51 -0.96 -12.04
C ALA A 147 3.51 0.17 -12.36
N CYS A 148 4.81 -0.09 -12.23
CA CYS A 148 5.89 0.88 -12.48
C CYS A 148 6.47 0.80 -13.90
N ASN A 149 5.95 -0.08 -14.76
CA ASN A 149 6.50 -0.38 -16.08
C ASN A 149 7.99 -0.80 -16.06
N PHE A 150 8.37 -1.61 -15.07
CA PHE A 150 9.69 -2.20 -14.96
C PHE A 150 9.73 -3.59 -15.59
N ASP A 151 10.88 -3.96 -16.18
CA ASP A 151 11.11 -5.32 -16.67
C ASP A 151 11.49 -6.25 -15.51
N TYR A 152 10.50 -7.01 -15.03
CA TYR A 152 10.67 -7.99 -13.96
C TYR A 152 11.82 -8.97 -14.24
N LYS A 153 11.90 -9.51 -15.47
CA LYS A 153 12.89 -10.53 -15.82
C LYS A 153 14.29 -9.94 -15.79
N SER A 154 14.48 -8.78 -16.43
CA SER A 154 15.75 -8.07 -16.42
C SER A 154 16.23 -7.74 -15.01
N ILE A 155 15.33 -7.40 -14.09
CA ILE A 155 15.69 -7.09 -12.69
C ILE A 155 16.17 -8.34 -11.97
N VAL A 156 15.36 -9.42 -11.93
CA VAL A 156 15.66 -10.58 -11.10
C VAL A 156 16.82 -11.43 -11.63
N GLU A 157 17.16 -11.29 -12.91
CA GLU A 157 18.33 -11.92 -13.53
C GLU A 157 19.61 -11.05 -13.42
N SER A 158 19.50 -9.77 -13.01
CA SER A 158 20.65 -8.87 -12.91
C SER A 158 21.61 -9.24 -11.78
N GLU A 159 22.90 -9.02 -11.98
CA GLU A 159 23.95 -9.28 -10.97
C GLU A 159 23.74 -8.42 -9.71
N LEU A 160 23.27 -7.19 -9.87
CA LEU A 160 22.98 -6.29 -8.75
C LEU A 160 21.86 -6.85 -7.87
N PHE A 161 20.74 -7.28 -8.46
CA PHE A 161 19.63 -7.89 -7.71
C PHE A 161 20.11 -9.12 -6.93
N ASN A 162 20.77 -10.00 -7.65
CA ASN A 162 21.26 -11.29 -7.19
C ASN A 162 22.30 -11.22 -6.07
N PHE A 163 23.07 -10.12 -6.02
CA PHE A 163 23.99 -9.87 -4.92
C PHE A 163 23.27 -9.51 -3.60
N TRP A 164 22.11 -8.86 -3.68
CA TRP A 164 21.39 -8.31 -2.52
C TRP A 164 20.15 -9.10 -2.11
N ALA A 165 19.54 -9.84 -3.03
CA ALA A 165 18.42 -10.72 -2.79
C ALA A 165 18.64 -12.10 -3.43
N TYR A 166 17.92 -13.11 -2.94
CA TYR A 166 17.89 -14.44 -3.55
C TYR A 166 16.48 -15.03 -3.46
N LEU A 167 16.18 -15.95 -4.38
CA LEU A 167 14.95 -16.75 -4.30
C LEU A 167 15.19 -17.89 -3.30
N LYS A 168 14.44 -17.89 -2.20
CA LYS A 168 14.38 -19.01 -1.28
C LYS A 168 13.26 -19.95 -1.71
N GLU A 169 13.63 -21.13 -2.16
CA GLU A 169 12.70 -22.23 -2.44
C GLU A 169 12.23 -22.88 -1.14
N ASP A 170 11.01 -23.42 -1.17
CA ASP A 170 10.34 -24.13 -0.07
C ASP A 170 10.42 -23.38 1.28
N TYR A 171 10.12 -22.08 1.26
CA TYR A 171 9.97 -21.30 2.48
C TYR A 171 8.65 -21.67 3.17
N ARG A 172 8.74 -22.07 4.45
CA ARG A 172 7.57 -22.42 5.27
C ARG A 172 6.81 -21.16 5.69
N LEU A 173 5.62 -20.99 5.15
CA LEU A 173 4.67 -19.93 5.47
C LEU A 173 4.07 -20.10 6.88
N ILE A 174 3.25 -19.13 7.29
CA ILE A 174 2.64 -19.09 8.63
C ILE A 174 1.60 -20.21 8.81
N ASP A 175 0.90 -20.57 7.75
CA ASP A 175 -0.09 -21.66 7.70
C ASP A 175 0.54 -23.05 7.47
N ASP A 176 1.87 -23.15 7.62
CA ASP A 176 2.68 -24.35 7.38
C ASP A 176 2.70 -24.86 5.93
N SER A 177 2.16 -24.09 4.98
CA SER A 177 2.40 -24.32 3.56
C SER A 177 3.81 -23.87 3.15
N PHE A 178 4.22 -24.23 1.93
CA PHE A 178 5.54 -23.90 1.39
C PHE A 178 5.40 -23.07 0.12
N ALA A 179 6.21 -22.03 -0.01
CA ALA A 179 6.24 -21.14 -1.17
C ALA A 179 7.66 -20.68 -1.50
N ASN A 180 7.85 -20.22 -2.74
CA ASN A 180 9.09 -19.58 -3.16
C ASN A 180 9.00 -18.08 -2.84
N GLU A 181 10.01 -17.54 -2.17
CA GLU A 181 10.00 -16.17 -1.66
C GLU A 181 11.33 -15.46 -1.97
N TYR A 182 11.28 -14.19 -2.36
CA TYR A 182 12.48 -13.38 -2.41
C TYR A 182 12.90 -12.96 -1.01
N VAL A 183 14.17 -13.19 -0.67
CA VAL A 183 14.74 -12.85 0.63
C VAL A 183 15.87 -11.85 0.46
N TYR A 184 15.89 -10.81 1.29
CA TYR A 184 17.04 -9.92 1.39
C TYR A 184 18.21 -10.64 2.10
N TRP A 185 19.38 -10.71 1.47
CA TRP A 185 20.49 -11.54 1.94
C TRP A 185 20.94 -11.25 3.38
N GLU A 186 20.89 -9.99 3.83
CA GLU A 186 21.29 -9.61 5.20
C GLU A 186 20.37 -10.20 6.27
N TYR A 187 19.15 -10.65 5.92
CA TYR A 187 18.17 -11.16 6.87
C TYR A 187 18.09 -12.69 6.91
N LYS A 188 18.97 -13.38 6.15
CA LYS A 188 19.00 -14.85 6.08
C LYS A 188 19.01 -15.53 7.45
N ASP A 189 19.82 -15.03 8.37
CA ASP A 189 19.96 -15.58 9.73
C ASP A 189 18.87 -15.08 10.70
N MET A 190 17.94 -14.24 10.22
CA MET A 190 16.84 -13.63 10.98
C MET A 190 15.46 -14.09 10.50
N LEU A 191 15.38 -14.95 9.48
CA LEU A 191 14.10 -15.38 8.89
C LEU A 191 13.17 -16.03 9.91
N PHE A 192 13.72 -16.79 10.85
CA PHE A 192 12.95 -17.37 11.95
C PHE A 192 12.33 -16.29 12.84
N ASP A 193 13.13 -15.33 13.29
CA ASP A 193 12.66 -14.22 14.14
C ASP A 193 11.58 -13.39 13.42
N ILE A 194 11.78 -13.08 12.13
CA ILE A 194 10.81 -12.35 11.30
C ILE A 194 9.49 -13.15 11.19
N ARG A 195 9.57 -14.47 10.95
CA ARG A 195 8.39 -15.34 10.86
C ARG A 195 7.63 -15.38 12.18
N GLU A 196 8.31 -15.64 13.29
CA GLU A 196 7.67 -15.73 14.61
C GLU A 196 7.04 -14.39 15.00
N SER A 197 7.68 -13.27 14.66
CA SER A 197 7.08 -11.96 14.84
C SER A 197 5.81 -11.80 13.99
N ARG A 198 5.83 -12.20 12.72
CA ARG A 198 4.65 -12.14 11.84
C ARG A 198 3.49 -13.02 12.28
N ILE A 199 3.73 -14.12 13.00
CA ILE A 199 2.64 -14.95 13.60
C ILE A 199 1.82 -14.15 14.61
N GLN A 200 2.47 -13.23 15.34
CA GLN A 200 1.81 -12.37 16.32
C GLN A 200 1.07 -11.19 15.68
N HIS A 201 1.23 -10.98 14.36
CA HIS A 201 0.68 -9.84 13.65
C HIS A 201 -0.23 -10.28 12.51
N GLU A 202 -1.45 -9.76 12.52
CA GLU A 202 -2.37 -9.91 11.39
C GLU A 202 -1.76 -9.41 10.07
N ARG A 203 -1.94 -10.15 8.98
CA ARG A 203 -1.46 -9.76 7.65
C ARG A 203 -2.45 -8.79 7.02
N PHE A 204 -2.04 -7.54 6.84
CA PHE A 204 -2.77 -6.55 6.05
C PHE A 204 -2.25 -6.49 4.62
N GLY A 205 -3.06 -5.92 3.71
CA GLY A 205 -2.60 -5.60 2.36
C GLY A 205 -1.39 -4.64 2.40
N PRO A 206 -0.41 -4.81 1.49
CA PRO A 206 0.78 -3.97 1.49
C PRO A 206 0.42 -2.52 1.18
N LYS A 207 0.93 -1.58 1.98
CA LYS A 207 0.91 -0.14 1.68
C LYS A 207 2.30 0.26 1.21
N PHE A 208 2.46 0.42 -0.10
CA PHE A 208 3.75 0.78 -0.68
C PHE A 208 4.09 2.25 -0.40
N LEU A 209 5.37 2.49 -0.13
CA LEU A 209 5.95 3.83 -0.06
C LEU A 209 6.21 4.38 -1.47
N ASP A 210 6.58 5.65 -1.56
CA ASP A 210 7.06 6.21 -2.82
C ASP A 210 8.44 5.66 -3.21
N GLN A 211 8.83 5.95 -4.44
CA GLN A 211 10.05 5.45 -5.04
C GLN A 211 11.32 5.92 -4.31
N ASP A 212 11.39 7.20 -3.96
CA ASP A 212 12.54 7.79 -3.25
C ASP A 212 12.73 7.17 -1.86
N SER A 213 11.62 6.85 -1.19
CA SER A 213 11.62 6.13 0.08
C SER A 213 12.25 4.74 -0.06
N TYR A 214 11.93 3.98 -1.11
CA TYR A 214 12.53 2.66 -1.32
C TYR A 214 14.01 2.72 -1.73
N ILE A 215 14.39 3.69 -2.55
CA ILE A 215 15.80 3.97 -2.85
C ILE A 215 16.55 4.30 -1.55
N SER A 216 15.96 5.15 -0.70
CA SER A 216 16.54 5.47 0.60
C SER A 216 16.66 4.24 1.50
N ILE A 217 15.65 3.38 1.56
CA ILE A 217 15.69 2.15 2.36
C ILE A 217 16.79 1.22 1.84
N PHE A 218 16.96 1.08 0.53
CA PHE A 218 18.07 0.31 -0.03
C PHE A 218 19.44 0.82 0.45
N TYR A 219 19.69 2.13 0.40
CA TYR A 219 21.00 2.66 0.81
C TYR A 219 21.21 2.76 2.32
N HIS A 220 20.16 3.00 3.10
CA HIS A 220 20.27 3.35 4.52
C HIS A 220 19.72 2.29 5.47
N GLY A 221 18.90 1.36 4.98
CA GLY A 221 18.11 0.42 5.79
C GLY A 221 16.83 1.03 6.35
N TYR A 222 16.58 2.31 6.08
CA TYR A 222 15.41 3.05 6.52
C TYR A 222 15.12 4.19 5.55
N ASP A 223 13.90 4.72 5.62
CA ASP A 223 13.52 5.90 4.86
C ASP A 223 14.06 7.19 5.53
N ALA A 224 15.14 7.73 4.97
CA ALA A 224 15.77 8.98 5.38
C ALA A 224 15.10 10.20 4.74
N THR A 225 14.15 10.01 3.82
CA THR A 225 13.30 11.07 3.28
C THR A 225 12.23 11.46 4.30
N ASN A 226 11.79 10.51 5.15
CA ASN A 226 10.90 10.79 6.27
C ASN A 226 11.49 11.85 7.21
N PRO A 227 10.79 12.98 7.44
CA PRO A 227 11.33 14.11 8.18
C PRO A 227 11.57 13.82 9.66
N ASP A 228 10.78 12.93 10.27
CA ASP A 228 10.95 12.57 11.67
C ASP A 228 12.13 11.62 11.87
N ILE A 229 12.28 10.63 10.99
CA ILE A 229 13.44 9.72 10.99
C ILE A 229 14.74 10.51 10.76
N LYS A 230 14.75 11.40 9.76
CA LYS A 230 15.88 12.29 9.49
C LYS A 230 16.24 13.17 10.68
N LYS A 231 15.25 13.80 11.32
CA LYS A 231 15.45 14.63 12.52
C LYS A 231 15.99 13.83 13.69
N PHE A 232 15.57 12.58 13.86
CA PHE A 232 16.08 11.69 14.90
C PHE A 232 17.55 11.35 14.65
N PHE A 233 17.91 10.78 13.50
CA PHE A 233 19.31 10.41 13.23
C PHE A 233 20.26 11.61 13.19
N THR A 234 19.78 12.80 12.84
CA THR A 234 20.57 14.04 12.95
C THR A 234 20.83 14.43 14.42
N ALA A 235 19.87 14.20 15.32
CA ALA A 235 20.02 14.50 16.74
C ALA A 235 20.89 13.47 17.46
N VAL A 236 20.74 12.17 17.15
CA VAL A 236 21.53 11.08 17.76
C VAL A 236 23.02 11.30 17.57
N LYS A 237 23.45 11.81 16.41
CA LYS A 237 24.87 12.12 16.12
C LYS A 237 25.54 13.07 17.13
N LYS A 238 24.75 13.81 17.92
CA LYS A 238 25.26 14.75 18.93
C LYS A 238 25.37 14.14 20.33
N GLU A 239 24.62 13.08 20.61
CA GLU A 239 24.51 12.47 21.94
C GLU A 239 25.15 11.07 22.00
N VAL A 240 25.32 10.39 20.86
CA VAL A 240 25.92 9.05 20.76
C VAL A 240 27.28 9.12 20.09
N SER A 241 28.31 8.61 20.79
CA SER A 241 29.71 8.65 20.35
C SER A 241 29.98 7.75 19.13
N ASP A 242 29.44 6.53 19.12
CA ASP A 242 29.54 5.60 18.00
C ASP A 242 28.18 5.41 17.31
N ILE A 243 27.88 6.35 16.41
CA ILE A 243 26.63 6.35 15.63
C ILE A 243 26.52 5.11 14.74
N THR A 244 27.65 4.54 14.29
CA THR A 244 27.66 3.40 13.35
C THR A 244 27.17 2.17 14.08
N ARG A 245 27.80 1.85 15.21
CA ARG A 245 27.40 0.74 16.06
C ARG A 245 25.97 0.90 16.57
N PHE A 246 25.59 2.11 16.98
CA PHE A 246 24.22 2.38 17.43
C PHE A 246 23.17 2.06 16.36
N LYS A 247 23.39 2.46 15.10
CA LYS A 247 22.45 2.14 14.01
C LYS A 247 22.32 0.62 13.85
N GLU A 248 23.43 -0.10 13.84
CA GLU A 248 23.44 -1.57 13.71
C GLU A 248 22.67 -2.24 14.84
N ASP A 249 22.95 -1.84 16.09
CA ASP A 249 22.25 -2.36 17.26
C ASP A 249 20.75 -2.04 17.20
N LEU A 250 20.37 -0.82 16.83
CA LEU A 250 18.96 -0.43 16.68
C LEU A 250 18.24 -1.30 15.64
N PHE A 251 18.78 -1.43 14.43
CA PHE A 251 18.13 -2.21 13.37
C PHE A 251 18.09 -3.70 13.69
N ASN A 252 19.15 -4.26 14.28
CA ASN A 252 19.15 -5.65 14.74
C ASN A 252 18.04 -5.89 15.78
N ASN A 253 17.86 -4.97 16.73
CA ASN A 253 16.81 -5.08 17.75
C ASN A 253 15.40 -4.96 17.15
N LEU A 254 15.20 -4.07 16.17
CA LEU A 254 13.93 -3.93 15.47
C LEU A 254 13.61 -5.17 14.63
N LEU A 255 14.57 -5.65 13.84
CA LEU A 255 14.41 -6.82 12.98
C LEU A 255 14.17 -8.12 13.77
N ARG A 256 14.84 -8.31 14.92
CA ARG A 256 14.58 -9.45 15.83
C ARG A 256 13.27 -9.34 16.60
N GLY A 257 12.53 -8.23 16.48
CA GLY A 257 11.33 -7.97 17.28
C GLY A 257 11.61 -7.79 18.78
N THR A 258 12.88 -7.59 19.18
CA THR A 258 13.26 -7.31 20.58
C THR A 258 12.76 -5.93 21.00
N VAL A 259 12.78 -4.98 20.07
CA VAL A 259 12.14 -3.68 20.19
C VAL A 259 10.85 -3.71 19.36
N ASN A 260 9.73 -3.52 20.05
CA ASN A 260 8.38 -3.48 19.50
C ASN A 260 7.58 -2.36 20.20
N GLU A 261 6.27 -2.28 19.98
CA GLU A 261 5.38 -1.27 20.55
C GLU A 261 5.45 -1.20 22.08
N GLU A 262 5.59 -2.35 22.75
CA GLU A 262 5.62 -2.45 24.21
C GLU A 262 7.01 -2.14 24.78
N LYS A 263 8.06 -2.40 23.99
CA LYS A 263 9.47 -2.33 24.41
C LYS A 263 10.24 -1.20 23.74
N ILE A 264 9.53 -0.23 23.16
CA ILE A 264 10.16 0.85 22.38
C ILE A 264 11.16 1.66 23.22
N ASP A 265 10.89 1.80 24.53
CA ASP A 265 11.68 2.60 25.46
C ASP A 265 12.98 1.94 25.94
N LEU A 266 13.24 0.68 25.58
CA LEU A 266 14.50 0.01 25.93
C LEU A 266 15.72 0.71 25.31
N ILE A 267 15.61 1.16 24.05
CA ILE A 267 16.74 1.81 23.36
C ILE A 267 17.13 3.13 24.04
N PRO A 268 16.21 4.09 24.30
CA PRO A 268 16.53 5.29 25.08
C PRO A 268 17.11 4.98 26.45
N LEU A 269 16.56 3.99 27.17
CA LEU A 269 17.00 3.61 28.51
C LEU A 269 18.45 3.14 28.51
N PHE A 270 18.80 2.20 27.62
CA PHE A 270 20.15 1.63 27.57
C PHE A 270 21.20 2.60 27.00
N ASN A 271 20.78 3.57 26.19
CA ASN A 271 21.69 4.55 25.58
C ASN A 271 21.73 5.89 26.35
N GLY A 272 20.96 6.05 27.43
CA GLY A 272 20.96 7.27 28.24
C GLY A 272 20.54 8.52 27.47
N PHE A 273 19.54 8.42 26.58
CA PHE A 273 19.08 9.54 25.76
C PHE A 273 18.53 10.68 26.61
N SER A 274 18.79 11.93 26.19
CA SER A 274 18.09 13.08 26.75
C SER A 274 16.56 12.98 26.52
N ASP A 275 15.76 13.69 27.32
CA ASP A 275 14.30 13.74 27.12
C ASP A 275 13.91 14.20 25.71
N SER A 276 14.65 15.19 25.19
CA SER A 276 14.44 15.69 23.83
C SER A 276 14.75 14.61 22.78
N LEU A 277 15.82 13.84 22.96
CA LEU A 277 16.17 12.78 22.03
C LEU A 277 15.20 11.60 22.13
N THR A 278 14.80 11.21 23.34
CA THR A 278 13.79 10.18 23.60
C THR A 278 12.46 10.51 22.90
N LYS A 279 12.01 11.76 22.96
CA LYS A 279 10.80 12.20 22.25
C LYS A 279 10.94 12.07 20.73
N ARG A 280 12.10 12.43 20.17
CA ARG A 280 12.38 12.29 18.73
C ARG A 280 12.46 10.82 18.31
N TYR A 281 13.12 10.00 19.11
CA TYR A 281 13.22 8.56 18.93
C TYR A 281 11.84 7.91 18.86
N ARG A 282 10.97 8.14 19.85
CA ARG A 282 9.61 7.58 19.89
C ARG A 282 8.80 7.95 18.63
N LYS A 283 8.95 9.19 18.16
CA LYS A 283 8.27 9.66 16.96
C LYS A 283 8.83 9.03 15.68
N ALA A 284 10.14 8.84 15.59
CA ALA A 284 10.82 8.31 14.41
C ALA A 284 10.67 6.80 14.27
N VAL A 285 10.92 6.03 15.34
CA VAL A 285 11.02 4.57 15.26
C VAL A 285 9.72 3.91 14.86
N VAL A 286 8.58 4.41 15.34
CA VAL A 286 7.26 3.89 14.95
C VAL A 286 6.93 4.10 13.47
N GLN A 287 7.71 4.90 12.75
CA GLN A 287 7.53 5.19 11.31
C GLN A 287 8.48 4.38 10.42
N ILE A 288 9.43 3.63 10.99
CA ILE A 288 10.34 2.78 10.21
C ILE A 288 9.55 1.59 9.66
N ALA A 289 9.60 1.40 8.35
CA ALA A 289 9.07 0.20 7.69
C ALA A 289 9.89 -1.03 8.07
N LEU A 290 9.22 -2.11 8.46
CA LEU A 290 9.86 -3.28 9.05
C LEU A 290 9.32 -4.59 8.48
N PRO A 291 10.20 -5.60 8.25
CA PRO A 291 9.81 -6.94 7.82
C PRO A 291 8.76 -7.62 8.71
N ASN A 292 8.83 -7.34 10.01
CA ASN A 292 7.98 -7.91 11.06
C ASN A 292 6.50 -7.52 10.88
N TYR A 293 6.24 -6.38 10.25
CA TYR A 293 4.89 -5.88 9.98
C TYR A 293 4.58 -5.91 8.47
N TYR A 294 5.11 -6.90 7.75
CA TYR A 294 4.89 -7.07 6.31
C TYR A 294 5.22 -5.79 5.50
N GLY A 295 6.31 -5.10 5.86
CA GLY A 295 6.74 -3.87 5.18
C GLY A 295 6.03 -2.59 5.67
N LEU A 296 5.05 -2.70 6.56
CA LEU A 296 4.47 -1.54 7.27
C LEU A 296 5.41 -1.05 8.38
N SER A 297 5.15 0.16 8.86
CA SER A 297 5.70 0.66 10.12
C SER A 297 4.80 0.30 11.29
N MET A 298 5.28 0.32 12.53
CA MET A 298 4.44 0.07 13.73
C MET A 298 3.21 0.99 13.75
N LYS A 299 3.39 2.27 13.39
CA LYS A 299 2.31 3.23 13.27
C LYS A 299 1.32 2.80 12.17
N GLY A 300 1.82 2.49 10.97
CA GLY A 300 0.97 2.07 9.85
C GLY A 300 0.24 0.75 10.10
N TYR A 301 0.87 -0.17 10.82
CA TYR A 301 0.28 -1.43 11.27
C TYR A 301 -0.87 -1.16 12.24
N LYS A 302 -0.64 -0.32 13.26
CA LYS A 302 -1.68 0.06 14.23
C LYS A 302 -2.88 0.72 13.54
N GLU A 303 -2.65 1.65 12.61
CA GLU A 303 -3.71 2.27 11.81
C GLU A 303 -4.51 1.24 11.01
N ALA A 304 -3.82 0.28 10.36
CA ALA A 304 -4.47 -0.79 9.60
C ALA A 304 -5.29 -1.73 10.50
N HIS A 305 -4.75 -2.13 11.65
CA HIS A 305 -5.44 -3.00 12.60
C HIS A 305 -6.66 -2.34 13.22
N GLU A 306 -6.54 -1.07 13.63
CA GLU A 306 -7.67 -0.30 14.14
C GLU A 306 -8.77 -0.16 13.06
N HIS A 307 -8.39 0.09 11.81
CA HIS A 307 -9.34 0.17 10.69
C HIS A 307 -10.17 -1.12 10.52
N VAL A 308 -9.53 -2.29 10.52
CA VAL A 308 -10.23 -3.58 10.45
C VAL A 308 -11.16 -3.76 11.65
N CYS A 309 -10.67 -3.45 12.87
CA CYS A 309 -11.49 -3.53 14.08
C CYS A 309 -12.76 -2.66 14.02
N PHE A 310 -12.68 -1.45 13.45
CA PHE A 310 -13.85 -0.59 13.28
C PHE A 310 -14.82 -1.08 12.20
N ASN A 311 -14.30 -1.60 11.08
CA ASN A 311 -15.15 -2.23 10.06
C ASN A 311 -15.93 -3.40 10.65
N ASP A 312 -15.28 -4.26 11.43
CA ASP A 312 -15.94 -5.40 12.04
C ASP A 312 -16.95 -4.99 13.13
N LYS A 313 -16.66 -3.93 13.89
CA LYS A 313 -17.65 -3.33 14.81
C LYS A 313 -18.88 -2.85 14.07
N LEU A 314 -18.73 -2.07 12.98
CA LEU A 314 -19.86 -1.65 12.15
C LEU A 314 -20.61 -2.84 11.56
N ARG A 315 -19.87 -3.83 11.03
CA ARG A 315 -20.47 -5.03 10.44
C ARG A 315 -21.28 -5.83 11.45
N SER A 316 -20.85 -5.88 12.71
CA SER A 316 -21.56 -6.55 13.79
C SER A 316 -22.91 -5.92 14.12
N LEU A 317 -23.14 -4.67 13.72
CA LEU A 317 -24.42 -3.96 13.88
C LEU A 317 -25.40 -4.28 12.75
N ASN A 318 -24.98 -4.99 11.70
CA ASN A 318 -25.89 -5.38 10.62
C ASN A 318 -26.93 -6.38 11.14
N GLU A 319 -28.19 -6.09 10.82
CA GLU A 319 -29.30 -6.99 10.97
C GLU A 319 -29.77 -7.47 9.59
N LYS A 320 -30.13 -8.75 9.48
CA LYS A 320 -30.77 -9.27 8.27
C LYS A 320 -32.09 -8.53 8.04
N GLN A 321 -32.23 -7.91 6.87
CA GLN A 321 -33.41 -7.13 6.53
C GLN A 321 -34.62 -8.04 6.30
N THR A 322 -35.80 -7.56 6.68
CA THR A 322 -37.07 -8.30 6.51
C THR A 322 -38.14 -7.47 5.81
N TYR A 323 -38.25 -6.18 6.13
CA TYR A 323 -39.29 -5.28 5.60
C TYR A 323 -38.72 -3.94 5.12
N ALA A 324 -37.47 -3.96 4.64
CA ALA A 324 -36.73 -2.78 4.21
C ALA A 324 -36.99 -2.41 2.75
N TYR A 325 -38.20 -2.61 2.25
CA TYR A 325 -38.63 -2.27 0.88
C TYR A 325 -40.10 -1.82 0.84
N LEU A 326 -40.54 -1.31 -0.30
CA LEU A 326 -41.93 -0.90 -0.55
C LEU A 326 -42.85 -2.10 -0.78
N ASP A 327 -44.15 -1.94 -0.52
CA ASP A 327 -45.11 -2.96 -0.96
C ASP A 327 -45.29 -2.94 -2.49
N GLN A 328 -45.80 -4.04 -3.05
CA GLN A 328 -45.91 -4.20 -4.50
C GLN A 328 -46.76 -3.11 -5.20
N LYS A 329 -47.79 -2.57 -4.53
CA LYS A 329 -48.63 -1.52 -5.12
C LYS A 329 -47.87 -0.21 -5.19
N ASP A 330 -47.18 0.11 -4.10
CA ASP A 330 -46.34 1.30 -3.99
C ASP A 330 -45.15 1.24 -4.95
N THR A 331 -44.50 0.09 -5.10
CA THR A 331 -43.39 -0.07 -6.06
C THR A 331 -43.84 0.11 -7.50
N ARG A 332 -45.00 -0.45 -7.88
CA ARG A 332 -45.57 -0.24 -9.24
C ARG A 332 -45.92 1.22 -9.49
N LEU A 333 -46.46 1.91 -8.48
CA LEU A 333 -46.76 3.33 -8.58
C LEU A 333 -45.46 4.13 -8.74
N PHE A 334 -44.44 3.86 -7.93
CA PHE A 334 -43.14 4.51 -8.03
C PHE A 334 -42.55 4.37 -9.43
N TYR A 335 -42.43 3.14 -9.95
CA TYR A 335 -41.87 2.94 -11.29
C TYR A 335 -42.66 3.65 -12.37
N LYS A 336 -44.00 3.61 -12.31
CA LYS A 336 -44.86 4.33 -13.25
C LYS A 336 -44.55 5.82 -13.26
N LEU A 337 -44.41 6.44 -12.08
CA LEU A 337 -44.18 7.88 -11.97
C LEU A 337 -42.74 8.24 -12.34
N TYR A 338 -41.74 7.57 -11.76
CA TYR A 338 -40.33 7.87 -11.97
C TYR A 338 -39.91 7.68 -13.43
N PHE A 339 -40.21 6.51 -14.03
CA PHE A 339 -39.87 6.27 -15.43
C PHE A 339 -40.63 7.18 -16.39
N SER A 340 -41.85 7.63 -16.05
CA SER A 340 -42.56 8.58 -16.90
C SER A 340 -41.89 9.95 -16.98
N ILE A 341 -41.21 10.38 -15.91
CA ILE A 341 -40.42 11.62 -15.94
C ILE A 341 -39.13 11.38 -16.71
N LEU A 342 -38.44 10.26 -16.49
CA LEU A 342 -37.23 9.93 -17.25
C LEU A 342 -37.50 9.83 -18.76
N ASP A 343 -38.64 9.25 -19.16
CA ASP A 343 -39.08 9.21 -20.56
C ASP A 343 -39.29 10.62 -21.11
N TYR A 344 -39.97 11.49 -20.35
CA TYR A 344 -40.16 12.88 -20.73
C TYR A 344 -38.83 13.62 -20.91
N VAL A 345 -37.89 13.48 -19.97
CA VAL A 345 -36.53 14.04 -20.09
C VAL A 345 -35.85 13.50 -21.35
N ASN A 346 -35.94 12.19 -21.61
CA ASN A 346 -35.36 11.60 -22.80
C ASN A 346 -35.99 12.13 -24.11
N THR A 347 -37.28 12.45 -24.13
CA THR A 347 -37.90 13.07 -25.32
C THR A 347 -37.38 14.47 -25.61
N LEU A 348 -36.98 15.23 -24.57
CA LEU A 348 -36.44 16.57 -24.69
C LEU A 348 -34.96 16.55 -25.08
N GLU A 349 -34.17 15.82 -24.29
CA GLU A 349 -32.70 15.86 -24.35
C GLU A 349 -32.12 14.81 -25.32
N LYS A 350 -32.92 13.82 -25.74
CA LYS A 350 -32.56 12.76 -26.70
C LYS A 350 -31.30 11.98 -26.32
N ILE A 351 -31.10 11.76 -25.02
CA ILE A 351 -29.92 11.09 -24.45
C ILE A 351 -29.81 9.64 -24.94
N ILE A 352 -30.95 8.94 -24.97
CA ILE A 352 -31.08 7.59 -25.51
C ILE A 352 -32.00 7.66 -26.74
N PRO A 353 -31.43 7.94 -27.93
CA PRO A 353 -32.22 8.22 -29.12
C PRO A 353 -33.02 6.99 -29.55
N ASN A 354 -34.25 7.23 -30.02
CA ASN A 354 -35.17 6.22 -30.57
C ASN A 354 -35.59 5.11 -29.59
N LYS A 355 -35.39 5.29 -28.27
CA LYS A 355 -35.88 4.36 -27.25
C LYS A 355 -36.87 5.07 -26.33
N LYS A 356 -37.97 4.38 -26.01
CA LYS A 356 -38.91 4.78 -24.97
C LYS A 356 -38.41 4.26 -23.62
N ILE A 357 -38.36 5.13 -22.62
CA ILE A 357 -37.97 4.81 -21.26
C ILE A 357 -39.18 4.25 -20.53
N ASP A 358 -39.17 2.94 -20.27
CA ASP A 358 -40.26 2.22 -19.61
C ASP A 358 -39.66 1.11 -18.74
N PRO A 359 -40.20 0.83 -17.54
CA PRO A 359 -39.66 -0.21 -16.67
C PRO A 359 -39.70 -1.62 -17.29
N ASN A 360 -40.48 -1.85 -18.34
CA ASN A 360 -40.54 -3.14 -19.04
C ASN A 360 -39.62 -3.22 -20.26
N ASN A 361 -38.97 -2.12 -20.64
CA ASN A 361 -38.05 -2.08 -21.77
C ASN A 361 -36.62 -2.27 -21.26
N TYR A 362 -35.86 -3.15 -21.91
CA TYR A 362 -34.44 -3.27 -21.62
C TYR A 362 -33.68 -2.04 -22.13
N ILE A 363 -32.87 -1.45 -21.25
CA ILE A 363 -31.98 -0.33 -21.54
C ILE A 363 -30.62 -0.71 -20.95
N GLU A 364 -29.55 -0.44 -21.69
CA GLU A 364 -28.19 -0.65 -21.21
C GLU A 364 -27.96 0.17 -19.93
N PRO A 365 -27.44 -0.43 -18.84
CA PRO A 365 -27.28 0.26 -17.56
C PRO A 365 -26.53 1.59 -17.66
N ASP A 366 -25.43 1.63 -18.42
CA ASP A 366 -24.60 2.82 -18.60
C ASP A 366 -25.35 3.95 -19.33
N GLU A 367 -26.19 3.62 -20.33
CA GLU A 367 -27.03 4.61 -21.02
C GLU A 367 -28.07 5.20 -20.06
N LEU A 368 -28.68 4.36 -19.23
CA LEU A 368 -29.71 4.78 -18.29
C LEU A 368 -29.14 5.64 -17.16
N VAL A 369 -27.93 5.32 -16.67
CA VAL A 369 -27.22 6.15 -15.69
C VAL A 369 -26.98 7.55 -16.23
N ASN A 370 -26.57 7.70 -17.50
CA ASN A 370 -26.37 9.03 -18.11
C ASN A 370 -27.67 9.86 -18.13
N LEU A 371 -28.81 9.22 -18.45
CA LEU A 371 -30.12 9.88 -18.39
C LEU A 371 -30.49 10.31 -16.96
N ILE A 372 -30.23 9.45 -15.98
CA ILE A 372 -30.47 9.75 -14.56
C ILE A 372 -29.60 10.92 -14.10
N GLU A 373 -28.33 10.97 -14.48
CA GLU A 373 -27.44 12.11 -14.15
C GLU A 373 -27.98 13.43 -14.72
N VAL A 374 -28.43 13.45 -15.97
CA VAL A 374 -29.03 14.66 -16.57
C VAL A 374 -30.31 15.06 -15.84
N PHE A 375 -31.19 14.10 -15.53
CA PHE A 375 -32.40 14.37 -14.75
C PHE A 375 -32.06 15.00 -13.40
N TRP A 376 -31.12 14.43 -12.63
CA TRP A 376 -30.79 14.92 -11.29
C TRP A 376 -30.08 16.28 -11.30
N ASN A 377 -29.29 16.59 -12.33
CA ASN A 377 -28.64 17.88 -12.49
C ASN A 377 -29.62 19.05 -12.68
N GLU A 378 -30.75 18.81 -13.35
CA GLU A 378 -31.78 19.83 -13.62
C GLU A 378 -33.17 19.44 -13.11
N LYS A 379 -33.23 18.64 -12.03
CA LYS A 379 -34.46 17.98 -11.55
C LYS A 379 -35.63 18.95 -11.38
N ASP A 380 -35.37 20.15 -10.85
CA ASP A 380 -36.41 21.11 -10.53
C ASP A 380 -37.10 21.65 -11.78
N ARG A 381 -36.31 21.94 -12.83
CA ARG A 381 -36.79 22.35 -14.16
C ARG A 381 -37.64 21.26 -14.76
N PHE A 382 -37.09 20.03 -14.86
CA PHE A 382 -37.80 18.93 -15.49
C PHE A 382 -39.10 18.55 -14.76
N ILE A 383 -39.10 18.55 -13.43
CA ILE A 383 -40.30 18.26 -12.64
C ILE A 383 -41.37 19.34 -12.85
N ASP A 384 -41.02 20.63 -12.84
CA ASP A 384 -41.99 21.71 -13.05
C ASP A 384 -42.60 21.65 -14.46
N GLU A 385 -41.77 21.48 -15.48
CA GLU A 385 -42.24 21.33 -16.85
C GLU A 385 -43.14 20.10 -17.02
N TYR A 386 -42.76 18.96 -16.43
CA TYR A 386 -43.54 17.73 -16.49
C TYR A 386 -44.91 17.90 -15.84
N ILE A 387 -44.97 18.52 -14.66
CA ILE A 387 -46.24 18.77 -13.95
C ILE A 387 -47.13 19.72 -14.74
N GLN A 388 -46.55 20.77 -15.33
CA GLN A 388 -47.29 21.75 -16.13
C GLN A 388 -47.88 21.13 -17.39
N LYS A 389 -47.09 20.32 -18.12
CA LYS A 389 -47.56 19.67 -19.36
C LYS A 389 -48.46 18.46 -19.10
N ASN A 390 -48.25 17.77 -17.98
CA ASN A 390 -48.96 16.56 -17.56
C ASN A 390 -49.19 15.56 -18.70
N PRO A 391 -48.14 15.05 -19.36
CA PRO A 391 -48.25 14.30 -20.62
C PRO A 391 -49.08 13.01 -20.51
N LEU A 392 -49.22 12.45 -19.30
CA LEU A 392 -49.98 11.22 -19.04
C LEU A 392 -51.35 11.47 -18.40
N ASN A 393 -51.82 12.73 -18.31
CA ASN A 393 -53.06 13.10 -17.63
C ASN A 393 -53.17 12.51 -16.21
N LEU A 394 -52.07 12.62 -15.44
CA LEU A 394 -51.98 12.12 -14.08
C LEU A 394 -52.91 12.90 -13.14
N THR A 395 -53.37 12.22 -12.09
CA THR A 395 -54.18 12.83 -11.03
C THR A 395 -53.35 13.81 -10.19
N HIS A 396 -54.00 14.77 -9.53
CA HIS A 396 -53.32 15.68 -8.59
C HIS A 396 -52.52 14.95 -7.51
N ARG A 397 -53.00 13.80 -7.04
CA ARG A 397 -52.27 12.96 -6.08
C ARG A 397 -50.94 12.48 -6.64
N ASN A 398 -50.93 11.97 -7.88
CA ASN A 398 -49.72 11.48 -8.53
C ASN A 398 -48.77 12.62 -8.89
N LEU A 399 -49.29 13.76 -9.34
CA LEU A 399 -48.49 14.96 -9.60
C LEU A 399 -47.83 15.49 -8.33
N ASN A 400 -48.50 15.41 -7.17
CA ASN A 400 -47.90 15.77 -5.89
C ASN A 400 -46.75 14.82 -5.50
N VAL A 401 -46.87 13.52 -5.74
CA VAL A 401 -45.75 12.58 -5.52
C VAL A 401 -44.55 12.96 -6.40
N ILE A 402 -44.78 13.28 -7.68
CA ILE A 402 -43.73 13.76 -8.59
C ILE A 402 -43.11 15.07 -8.10
N LYS A 403 -43.93 16.00 -7.61
CA LYS A 403 -43.47 17.26 -7.03
C LYS A 403 -42.55 17.04 -5.85
N ASP A 404 -42.86 16.06 -5.00
CA ASP A 404 -42.08 15.75 -3.82
C ASP A 404 -40.68 15.20 -4.16
N PHE A 405 -40.45 14.63 -5.35
CA PHE A 405 -39.12 14.19 -5.78
C PHE A 405 -38.08 15.32 -5.78
N LYS A 406 -38.50 16.59 -5.79
CA LYS A 406 -37.61 17.76 -5.64
C LYS A 406 -36.84 17.79 -4.32
N TYR A 407 -37.35 17.17 -3.27
CA TYR A 407 -36.64 17.04 -1.98
C TYR A 407 -35.62 15.89 -1.99
N GLY A 408 -35.58 15.09 -3.06
CA GLY A 408 -34.58 14.07 -3.25
C GLY A 408 -33.22 14.65 -3.62
N MET A 409 -32.20 13.79 -3.55
CA MET A 409 -30.83 14.13 -3.90
C MET A 409 -30.11 12.91 -4.47
N ARG A 410 -29.17 13.17 -5.38
CA ARG A 410 -28.26 12.17 -5.94
C ARG A 410 -26.83 12.57 -5.62
N LYS A 411 -26.11 11.69 -4.91
CA LYS A 411 -24.72 11.91 -4.52
C LYS A 411 -24.08 10.61 -4.02
N ASN A 412 -22.84 10.74 -3.55
CA ASN A 412 -22.17 9.68 -2.83
C ASN A 412 -22.69 9.63 -1.38
N PHE A 413 -23.05 8.44 -0.93
CA PHE A 413 -23.44 8.12 0.44
C PHE A 413 -22.56 7.00 0.97
N LEU A 414 -22.32 7.02 2.27
CA LEU A 414 -21.74 5.88 2.94
C LEU A 414 -22.86 4.90 3.31
N LEU A 415 -22.90 3.73 2.68
CA LEU A 415 -23.72 2.62 3.16
C LEU A 415 -23.05 2.10 4.45
N ALA A 416 -23.63 2.48 5.59
CA ALA A 416 -23.03 2.22 6.89
C ALA A 416 -23.38 0.82 7.39
N VAL A 417 -24.69 0.54 7.55
CA VAL A 417 -25.22 -0.72 8.09
C VAL A 417 -26.64 -1.00 7.57
N TYR A 418 -27.07 -2.24 7.74
CA TYR A 418 -28.45 -2.69 7.55
C TYR A 418 -29.17 -2.80 8.89
N GLU A 419 -30.36 -2.20 8.98
CA GLU A 419 -31.33 -2.46 10.05
C GLU A 419 -32.49 -3.30 9.50
N LYS A 420 -33.22 -4.02 10.37
CA LYS A 420 -34.34 -4.89 9.99
C LYS A 420 -35.33 -4.31 8.96
N ASN A 421 -35.59 -3.00 9.05
CA ASN A 421 -36.60 -2.30 8.23
C ASN A 421 -36.02 -1.20 7.32
N TYR A 422 -34.70 -0.97 7.34
CA TYR A 422 -34.06 0.13 6.61
C TYR A 422 -32.61 -0.19 6.24
N THR A 423 -32.15 0.38 5.14
CA THR A 423 -30.72 0.53 4.85
C THR A 423 -30.27 1.91 5.32
N VAL A 424 -29.18 1.97 6.07
CA VAL A 424 -28.68 3.24 6.61
C VAL A 424 -27.65 3.83 5.66
N LEU A 425 -28.04 4.92 4.98
CA LEU A 425 -27.14 5.73 4.19
C LEU A 425 -26.70 6.94 5.02
N ASN A 426 -25.43 6.98 5.36
CA ASN A 426 -24.83 8.06 6.13
C ASN A 426 -24.23 9.13 5.21
N ASP A 427 -24.38 10.38 5.63
CA ASP A 427 -23.79 11.55 5.00
C ASP A 427 -23.64 12.67 6.05
N GLU A 428 -22.38 12.99 6.37
CA GLU A 428 -21.98 14.08 7.26
C GLU A 428 -22.75 14.15 8.61
N GLY A 429 -22.90 13.03 9.32
CA GLY A 429 -23.60 12.98 10.61
C GLY A 429 -25.10 12.70 10.52
N ILE A 430 -25.65 12.62 9.32
CA ILE A 430 -27.06 12.33 9.06
C ILE A 430 -27.20 10.89 8.56
N ASN A 431 -28.06 10.12 9.23
CA ASN A 431 -28.41 8.76 8.83
C ASN A 431 -29.78 8.75 8.14
N TYR A 432 -29.78 8.63 6.81
CA TYR A 432 -30.99 8.44 6.03
C TYR A 432 -31.45 7.00 6.12
N MET A 433 -32.69 6.81 6.57
CA MET A 433 -33.31 5.50 6.77
C MET A 433 -34.05 5.10 5.50
N VAL A 434 -33.32 4.45 4.59
CA VAL A 434 -33.75 4.23 3.20
C VAL A 434 -34.42 2.87 3.04
N LYS A 435 -35.49 2.83 2.25
CA LYS A 435 -36.13 1.60 1.80
C LYS A 435 -35.75 1.24 0.37
N GLY A 436 -35.63 -0.05 0.13
CA GLY A 436 -35.58 -0.66 -1.19
C GLY A 436 -36.92 -0.57 -1.94
N LEU A 437 -36.94 -1.10 -3.16
CA LEU A 437 -38.11 -1.07 -4.03
C LEU A 437 -38.83 -2.42 -4.02
N ASN A 438 -38.32 -3.41 -4.75
CA ASN A 438 -38.91 -4.76 -4.79
C ASN A 438 -38.37 -5.68 -3.70
N GLU A 439 -37.11 -5.47 -3.30
CA GLU A 439 -36.35 -6.38 -2.44
C GLU A 439 -35.45 -5.57 -1.50
N ASN A 440 -34.97 -6.23 -0.44
CA ASN A 440 -34.01 -5.66 0.50
C ASN A 440 -32.64 -5.48 -0.18
N LEU A 441 -31.91 -4.42 0.19
CA LEU A 441 -30.59 -4.15 -0.40
C LEU A 441 -29.53 -5.17 0.07
N ASP A 442 -29.69 -5.76 1.26
CA ASP A 442 -28.81 -6.80 1.80
C ASP A 442 -28.78 -8.09 0.96
N GLN A 443 -29.73 -8.28 0.03
CA GLN A 443 -29.73 -9.40 -0.92
C GLN A 443 -28.78 -9.20 -2.09
N PHE A 444 -28.48 -7.95 -2.47
CA PHE A 444 -27.61 -7.63 -3.60
C PHE A 444 -26.23 -7.12 -3.16
N ILE A 445 -26.18 -6.45 -2.00
CA ILE A 445 -24.94 -5.96 -1.39
C ILE A 445 -24.79 -6.65 -0.03
N PRO A 446 -23.99 -7.73 0.06
CA PRO A 446 -23.81 -8.47 1.30
C PRO A 446 -23.29 -7.61 2.45
N ALA A 447 -23.68 -7.94 3.68
CA ALA A 447 -23.30 -7.20 4.89
C ALA A 447 -21.76 -7.12 5.08
N GLU A 448 -21.01 -8.10 4.59
CA GLU A 448 -19.55 -8.16 4.64
C GLU A 448 -18.88 -7.05 3.81
N LYS A 449 -19.60 -6.49 2.83
CA LYS A 449 -19.12 -5.35 2.04
C LYS A 449 -19.33 -4.01 2.73
N THR A 450 -20.07 -3.96 3.84
CA THR A 450 -20.25 -2.73 4.62
C THR A 450 -19.05 -2.50 5.57
N PRO A 451 -18.73 -1.23 5.92
CA PRO A 451 -19.25 -0.01 5.30
C PRO A 451 -18.63 0.22 3.90
N MET A 452 -19.38 0.83 2.98
CA MET A 452 -18.89 1.15 1.63
C MET A 452 -19.48 2.43 1.03
N LEU A 453 -18.69 3.12 0.19
CA LEU A 453 -19.17 4.31 -0.53
C LEU A 453 -19.96 3.90 -1.78
N ILE A 454 -21.18 4.40 -1.88
CA ILE A 454 -22.08 4.17 -3.01
C ILE A 454 -22.58 5.50 -3.57
N GLN A 455 -22.81 5.55 -4.87
CA GLN A 455 -23.54 6.65 -5.49
C GLN A 455 -24.96 6.17 -5.80
N THR A 456 -25.95 6.89 -5.30
CA THR A 456 -27.37 6.61 -5.57
C THR A 456 -28.20 7.88 -5.39
N ALA A 457 -29.45 7.84 -5.83
CA ALA A 457 -30.41 8.88 -5.49
C ALA A 457 -31.36 8.41 -4.40
N ILE A 458 -31.59 9.26 -3.41
CA ILE A 458 -32.64 9.08 -2.40
C ILE A 458 -33.73 10.12 -2.61
N MET A 459 -34.98 9.74 -2.44
CA MET A 459 -36.12 10.65 -2.63
C MET A 459 -37.30 10.29 -1.73
N PRO A 460 -38.19 11.25 -1.43
CA PRO A 460 -39.39 10.95 -0.66
C PRO A 460 -40.42 10.19 -1.49
N PHE A 461 -41.03 9.18 -0.87
CA PHE A 461 -42.18 8.48 -1.44
C PHE A 461 -43.09 7.99 -0.31
N ASN A 462 -44.36 8.41 -0.31
CA ASN A 462 -45.36 8.05 0.71
C ASN A 462 -44.85 8.21 2.17
N GLY A 463 -44.10 9.28 2.45
CA GLY A 463 -43.57 9.57 3.79
C GLY A 463 -42.35 8.74 4.21
N MET A 464 -41.79 7.95 3.29
CA MET A 464 -40.54 7.19 3.46
C MET A 464 -39.44 7.79 2.59
N ILE A 465 -38.19 7.42 2.86
CA ILE A 465 -37.08 7.64 1.95
C ILE A 465 -36.86 6.35 1.16
N ILE A 466 -36.81 6.45 -0.16
CA ILE A 466 -36.50 5.33 -1.05
C ILE A 466 -35.29 5.66 -1.91
N TYR A 467 -34.60 4.63 -2.39
CA TYR A 467 -33.63 4.79 -3.47
C TYR A 467 -34.29 4.65 -4.86
N ASP A 468 -33.60 5.12 -5.90
CA ASP A 468 -34.11 5.12 -7.28
C ASP A 468 -34.03 3.78 -8.02
N GLY A 469 -33.44 2.76 -7.40
CA GLY A 469 -33.16 1.48 -8.05
C GLY A 469 -31.74 1.35 -8.60
N PHE A 470 -30.95 2.43 -8.58
CA PHE A 470 -29.63 2.48 -9.22
C PHE A 470 -28.54 2.78 -8.20
N ILE A 471 -27.53 1.91 -8.17
CA ILE A 471 -26.37 2.03 -7.29
C ILE A 471 -25.11 1.88 -8.14
N SER A 472 -24.25 2.90 -8.10
CA SER A 472 -22.89 2.80 -8.63
C SER A 472 -21.93 2.63 -7.46
N MET A 473 -21.13 1.57 -7.48
CA MET A 473 -20.14 1.29 -6.44
C MET A 473 -18.85 2.03 -6.74
N ALA A 474 -18.36 2.82 -5.78
CA ALA A 474 -17.00 3.33 -5.84
C ALA A 474 -16.07 2.24 -5.30
N ASN A 475 -15.20 1.67 -6.14
CA ASN A 475 -14.13 0.77 -5.69
C ASN A 475 -13.02 1.61 -5.02
N MET A 476 -13.29 2.14 -3.83
CA MET A 476 -12.33 2.90 -3.03
C MET A 476 -12.29 2.36 -1.61
N GLN A 477 -11.09 2.17 -1.08
CA GLN A 477 -10.88 1.80 0.31
C GLN A 477 -11.20 3.02 1.19
N LEU A 478 -12.13 2.88 2.14
CA LEU A 478 -12.46 3.93 3.08
C LEU A 478 -11.27 4.20 4.01
N SER A 479 -11.06 5.46 4.38
CA SER A 479 -10.07 5.82 5.41
C SER A 479 -10.60 5.51 6.81
N GLN A 480 -9.71 5.27 7.79
CA GLN A 480 -10.07 5.04 9.18
C GLN A 480 -10.92 6.15 9.79
N GLU A 481 -10.57 7.42 9.54
CA GLU A 481 -11.33 8.56 10.07
C GLU A 481 -12.80 8.54 9.61
N LEU A 482 -13.05 8.19 8.35
CA LEU A 482 -14.41 8.05 7.80
C LEU A 482 -15.16 6.88 8.43
N VAL A 483 -14.53 5.73 8.63
CA VAL A 483 -15.16 4.54 9.23
C VAL A 483 -15.48 4.78 10.72
N SER A 484 -14.54 5.33 11.48
CA SER A 484 -14.75 5.68 12.89
C SER A 484 -15.86 6.73 13.03
N LYS A 485 -15.85 7.75 12.18
CA LYS A 485 -16.93 8.75 12.13
C LYS A 485 -18.27 8.13 11.77
N ALA A 486 -18.31 7.20 10.82
CA ALA A 486 -19.54 6.50 10.46
C ALA A 486 -20.12 5.67 11.61
N PHE A 487 -19.26 5.04 12.42
CA PHE A 487 -19.68 4.35 13.63
C PHE A 487 -20.27 5.31 14.67
N GLU A 488 -19.62 6.45 14.91
CA GLU A 488 -20.12 7.50 15.80
C GLU A 488 -21.44 8.09 15.29
N ASP A 489 -21.50 8.44 14.01
CA ASP A 489 -22.66 9.01 13.35
C ASP A 489 -23.82 8.01 13.37
N TYR A 490 -23.59 6.72 13.09
CA TYR A 490 -24.65 5.70 13.21
C TYR A 490 -25.18 5.58 14.64
N SER A 491 -24.28 5.61 15.63
CA SER A 491 -24.62 5.39 17.04
C SER A 491 -25.32 6.60 17.69
N TYR A 492 -24.90 7.81 17.33
CA TYR A 492 -25.29 9.05 18.01
C TYR A 492 -25.87 10.12 17.09
N GLY A 493 -25.69 9.98 15.78
CA GLY A 493 -26.14 10.93 14.76
C GLY A 493 -27.65 10.88 14.52
N GLN A 494 -28.14 11.89 13.82
CA GLN A 494 -29.56 12.07 13.57
C GLN A 494 -30.08 11.02 12.57
N LYS A 495 -31.13 10.28 12.94
CA LYS A 495 -31.85 9.39 12.02
C LYS A 495 -33.01 10.12 11.34
N ILE A 496 -33.01 10.16 10.01
CA ILE A 496 -34.05 10.80 9.19
C ILE A 496 -34.84 9.73 8.44
N TYR A 497 -36.15 9.69 8.67
CA TYR A 497 -37.08 8.72 8.07
C TYR A 497 -37.92 9.31 6.91
N SER A 498 -37.84 10.63 6.69
CA SER A 498 -38.54 11.31 5.60
C SER A 498 -37.77 12.57 5.19
N LEU A 499 -37.68 12.81 3.87
CA LEU A 499 -37.09 14.03 3.31
C LEU A 499 -38.08 15.20 3.23
N LEU A 500 -39.36 14.95 3.51
CA LEU A 500 -40.36 16.01 3.49
C LEU A 500 -40.24 16.89 4.74
N PRO A 501 -40.35 18.21 4.61
CA PRO A 501 -40.37 19.10 5.76
C PRO A 501 -41.55 18.72 6.66
N LYS A 502 -41.30 18.65 7.98
CA LYS A 502 -42.39 18.52 8.94
C LYS A 502 -43.33 19.71 8.72
N LYS A 503 -44.61 19.44 8.46
CA LYS A 503 -45.63 20.49 8.52
C LYS A 503 -45.54 21.07 9.94
N MET A 504 -45.00 22.29 10.06
CA MET A 504 -45.20 23.08 11.26
C MET A 504 -46.70 23.40 11.27
N ASN A 505 -47.45 22.63 12.05
CA ASN A 505 -48.83 22.97 12.36
C ASN A 505 -48.86 24.26 13.16
#